data_AF-A0AAP3A2V9-F1
#
_entry.id   AF-A0AAP3A2V9-F1
#
_cell.length_a   1.000
_cell.length_b   1.000
_cell.length_c   1.000
_cell.angle_alpha   90.00
_cell.angle_beta   90.00
_cell.angle_gamma   90.00
#
_symmetry.space_group_name_H-M   'P 1'
#
loop_
_entity.id
_entity.type
_entity.pdbx_description
1 polymer ?
#
loop_
_entity_poly.entity_id
_entity_poly.type
_entity_poly.pdbx_seq_one_letter_code
_entity_poly.pdbx_strand_id
1 'polypeptide(L)'
;NQLISESHGKSQMPALLSAKIVADKRTNSLIISGPERARQRITSLLKSLDVEESEEGNTRVYYLKYAKATNLVEVLTGVSEKLKDEKGNARKPSSSGAMDNVAITADEQTNSLVITADQSVQEKLATVIARLDIRRAQVQVEAIIVEVQDGNGLNLGVQWANKNVG
;
A
#
# COMPACT_ATOMS: atom_id res chain seq x y z
N ASN A 1 -59.14 -22.67 6.93
CA ASN A 1 -57.71 -22.46 7.22
C ASN A 1 -57.10 -21.70 6.05
N GLN A 2 -56.89 -20.37 6.08
CA GLN A 2 -55.86 -19.65 6.85
C GLN A 2 -54.48 -20.30 6.66
N LEU A 3 -53.37 -19.66 6.28
CA LEU A 3 -52.90 -18.32 5.92
C LEU A 3 -51.68 -18.61 4.99
N ILE A 4 -51.14 -17.71 4.16
CA ILE A 4 -50.00 -16.85 4.52
C ILE A 4 -49.83 -15.83 3.37
N SER A 5 -49.81 -14.58 3.79
CA SER A 5 -49.42 -13.37 3.09
C SER A 5 -48.03 -13.44 2.46
N GLU A 6 -47.87 -12.83 1.28
CA GLU A 6 -46.86 -11.78 1.12
C GLU A 6 -47.17 -10.90 -0.08
N SER A 7 -47.82 -9.79 0.25
CA SER A 7 -47.85 -8.57 -0.53
C SER A 7 -46.43 -8.04 -0.69
N HIS A 8 -45.89 -8.07 -1.91
CA HIS A 8 -44.89 -7.09 -2.31
C HIS A 8 -45.57 -6.11 -3.25
N GLY A 9 -45.84 -4.93 -2.69
CA GLY A 9 -46.29 -3.76 -3.43
C GLY A 9 -45.36 -3.56 -4.61
N LYS A 10 -45.90 -3.78 -5.81
CA LYS A 10 -45.37 -3.18 -7.01
C LYS A 10 -45.50 -1.68 -6.79
N SER A 11 -44.44 -1.08 -6.25
CA SER A 11 -44.22 0.35 -6.29
C SER A 11 -44.44 0.76 -7.73
N GLN A 12 -45.61 1.34 -7.96
CA GLN A 12 -46.10 1.76 -9.25
C GLN A 12 -45.26 2.98 -9.65
N MET A 13 -44.02 2.72 -10.07
CA MET A 13 -43.28 3.65 -10.88
C MET A 13 -44.08 3.77 -12.18
N PRO A 14 -44.39 5.00 -12.64
CA PRO A 14 -45.21 5.18 -13.83
C PRO A 14 -44.59 4.39 -14.99
N ALA A 15 -45.40 3.54 -15.62
CA ALA A 15 -45.03 2.58 -16.68
C ALA A 15 -44.46 3.23 -17.96
N LEU A 16 -44.21 4.54 -17.96
CA LEU A 16 -43.58 5.31 -19.01
C LEU A 16 -42.03 5.32 -18.92
N LEU A 17 -41.44 4.73 -17.88
CA LEU A 17 -39.99 4.78 -17.63
C LEU A 17 -39.33 3.43 -17.33
N SER A 18 -40.05 2.31 -17.37
CA SER A 18 -39.46 0.99 -17.10
C SER A 18 -38.66 0.47 -18.29
N ALA A 19 -37.42 0.93 -18.44
CA ALA A 19 -36.44 0.30 -19.30
C ALA A 19 -35.75 -0.84 -18.54
N LYS A 20 -35.69 -2.03 -19.14
CA LYS A 20 -34.95 -3.19 -18.65
C LYS A 20 -33.59 -3.23 -19.32
N ILE A 21 -32.52 -3.29 -18.54
CA ILE A 21 -31.13 -3.31 -19.01
C ILE A 21 -30.51 -4.64 -18.59
N VAL A 22 -29.83 -5.32 -19.51
CA VAL A 22 -29.11 -6.57 -19.26
C VAL A 22 -27.71 -6.44 -19.87
N ALA A 23 -26.69 -6.82 -19.11
CA ALA A 23 -25.31 -6.83 -19.59
C ALA A 23 -24.92 -8.20 -20.16
N ASP A 24 -24.45 -8.23 -21.42
CA ASP A 24 -23.75 -9.37 -22.01
C ASP A 24 -22.24 -9.14 -21.90
N LYS A 25 -21.64 -9.82 -20.91
CA LYS A 25 -20.19 -9.74 -20.64
C LYS A 25 -19.35 -10.34 -21.77
N ARG A 26 -19.88 -11.32 -22.52
CA ARG A 26 -19.13 -12.02 -23.58
C ARG A 26 -18.85 -11.13 -24.78
N THR A 27 -19.75 -10.18 -25.04
CA THR A 27 -19.68 -9.26 -26.18
C THR A 27 -19.47 -7.81 -25.75
N ASN A 28 -19.17 -7.58 -24.46
CA ASN A 28 -19.07 -6.26 -23.84
C ASN A 28 -20.22 -5.32 -24.26
N SER A 29 -21.45 -5.85 -24.28
CA SER A 29 -22.61 -5.16 -24.85
C SER A 29 -23.75 -5.07 -23.84
N LEU A 30 -24.49 -3.97 -23.87
CA LEU A 30 -25.68 -3.76 -23.03
C LEU A 30 -26.95 -3.89 -23.88
N ILE A 31 -27.82 -4.82 -23.53
CA ILE A 31 -29.13 -5.01 -24.15
C ILE A 31 -30.17 -4.18 -23.38
N ILE A 32 -30.81 -3.23 -24.07
CA ILE A 32 -31.78 -2.31 -23.48
C ILE A 32 -33.15 -2.54 -24.12
N SER A 33 -34.15 -2.84 -23.30
CA SER A 33 -35.56 -3.01 -23.74
C SER A 33 -36.44 -2.00 -23.01
N GLY A 34 -37.20 -1.19 -23.75
CA GLY A 34 -38.10 -0.19 -23.16
C GLY A 34 -38.55 0.90 -24.13
N PRO A 35 -39.33 1.89 -23.65
CA PRO A 35 -39.85 2.99 -24.46
C PRO A 35 -38.73 3.83 -25.10
N GLU A 36 -38.99 4.39 -26.28
CA GLU A 36 -37.98 5.11 -27.08
C GLU A 36 -37.30 6.26 -26.32
N ARG A 37 -38.07 7.06 -25.56
CA ARG A 37 -37.53 8.15 -24.73
C ARG A 37 -36.54 7.67 -23.67
N ALA A 38 -36.79 6.51 -23.07
CA ALA A 38 -35.90 5.93 -22.07
C ALA A 38 -34.60 5.45 -22.71
N ARG A 39 -34.68 4.78 -23.88
CA ARG A 39 -33.50 4.36 -24.64
C ARG A 39 -32.62 5.54 -25.03
N GLN A 40 -33.21 6.62 -25.57
CA GLN A 40 -32.46 7.82 -25.96
C GLN A 40 -31.67 8.43 -24.80
N ARG A 41 -32.29 8.53 -23.61
CA ARG A 41 -31.62 9.06 -22.40
C ARG A 41 -30.50 8.15 -21.91
N ILE A 42 -30.68 6.83 -21.97
CA ILE A 42 -29.64 5.87 -21.61
C ILE A 42 -28.48 5.93 -22.62
N THR A 43 -28.76 6.03 -23.92
CA THR A 43 -27.74 6.18 -24.96
C THR A 43 -26.92 7.46 -24.78
N SER A 44 -27.54 8.58 -24.38
CA SER A 44 -26.80 9.81 -24.09
C SER A 44 -25.87 9.68 -22.89
N LEU A 45 -26.29 8.97 -21.83
CA LEU A 45 -25.46 8.72 -20.65
C LEU A 45 -24.32 7.75 -20.97
N LEU A 46 -24.58 6.71 -21.77
CA LEU A 46 -23.54 5.79 -22.24
C LEU A 46 -22.44 6.55 -22.98
N LYS A 47 -22.78 7.46 -23.89
CA LYS A 47 -21.78 8.26 -24.62
C LYS A 47 -20.92 9.13 -23.71
N SER A 48 -21.45 9.61 -22.59
CA SER A 48 -20.66 10.37 -21.61
C SER A 48 -19.82 9.49 -20.67
N LEU A 49 -20.15 8.21 -20.55
CA LEU A 49 -19.44 7.23 -19.74
C LEU A 49 -18.39 6.46 -20.56
N ASP A 50 -18.59 6.33 -21.87
CA ASP A 50 -17.69 5.71 -22.86
C ASP A 50 -16.58 6.69 -23.24
N VAL A 51 -15.86 7.16 -22.24
CA VAL A 51 -14.64 7.95 -22.41
C VAL A 51 -13.49 7.02 -22.06
N GLU A 52 -12.43 7.03 -22.87
CA GLU A 52 -11.19 6.34 -22.52
C GLU A 52 -10.72 6.85 -21.16
N GLU A 53 -10.73 5.99 -20.15
CA GLU A 53 -10.16 6.30 -18.85
C GLU A 53 -8.68 6.62 -19.08
N SER A 54 -8.23 7.77 -18.57
CA SER A 54 -6.83 8.17 -18.75
C SER A 54 -5.92 7.07 -18.21
N GLU A 55 -4.94 6.66 -19.02
CA GLU A 55 -3.92 5.63 -18.70
C GLU A 55 -3.11 5.94 -17.42
N GLU A 56 -3.28 7.12 -16.80
CA GLU A 56 -3.02 7.30 -15.37
C GLU A 56 -4.08 6.56 -14.55
N GLY A 57 -4.11 5.24 -14.73
CA GLY A 57 -4.75 4.36 -13.79
C GLY A 57 -4.21 4.65 -12.40
N ASN A 58 -4.96 4.21 -11.39
CA ASN A 58 -4.65 4.41 -9.97
C ASN A 58 -3.25 3.92 -9.55
N THR A 59 -2.45 3.36 -10.46
CA THR A 59 -1.08 2.85 -10.30
C THR A 59 -0.04 3.80 -10.91
N ARG A 60 0.93 4.24 -10.10
CA ARG A 60 2.08 5.03 -10.55
C ARG A 60 3.40 4.42 -10.07
N VAL A 61 4.44 4.52 -10.91
CA VAL A 61 5.78 4.00 -10.61
C VAL A 61 6.73 5.14 -10.25
N TYR A 62 7.42 5.01 -9.11
CA TYR A 62 8.39 5.98 -8.61
C TYR A 62 9.78 5.36 -8.55
N TYR A 63 10.73 5.89 -9.32
CA TYR A 63 12.13 5.49 -9.28
C TYR A 63 12.88 6.24 -8.18
N LEU A 64 13.54 5.50 -7.28
CA LEU A 64 14.26 6.06 -6.12
C LEU A 64 15.74 6.29 -6.44
N LYS A 65 16.31 7.38 -5.93
CA LYS A 65 17.69 7.80 -6.22
C LYS A 65 18.69 7.40 -5.14
N TYR A 66 18.30 7.47 -3.88
CA TYR A 66 19.19 7.30 -2.72
C TYR A 66 18.69 6.26 -1.72
N ALA A 67 17.37 6.17 -1.54
CA ALA A 67 16.75 5.19 -0.67
C ALA A 67 16.53 3.85 -1.38
N LYS A 68 16.56 2.75 -0.60
CA LYS A 68 16.21 1.40 -1.08
C LYS A 68 14.69 1.21 -1.06
N ALA A 69 14.11 0.73 -2.15
CA ALA A 69 12.67 0.49 -2.28
C ALA A 69 12.12 -0.42 -1.17
N THR A 70 12.80 -1.53 -0.85
CA THR A 70 12.39 -2.49 0.19
C THR A 70 12.21 -1.83 1.56
N ASN A 71 13.12 -0.93 1.94
CA ASN A 71 13.05 -0.23 3.23
C ASN A 71 11.95 0.83 3.23
N LEU A 72 11.67 1.46 2.09
CA LEU A 72 10.60 2.46 2.00
C LEU A 72 9.21 1.83 2.03
N VAL A 73 9.02 0.63 1.46
CA VAL A 73 7.72 -0.07 1.53
C VAL A 73 7.28 -0.25 2.97
N GLU A 74 8.16 -0.74 3.84
CA GLU A 74 7.84 -0.97 5.25
C GLU A 74 7.45 0.31 6.00
N VAL A 75 8.11 1.43 5.68
CA VAL A 75 7.78 2.73 6.27
C VAL A 75 6.45 3.25 5.72
N LEU A 76 6.24 3.14 4.40
CA LEU A 76 5.07 3.68 3.73
C LEU A 76 3.80 2.87 4.00
N THR A 77 3.89 1.56 4.25
CA THR A 77 2.75 0.76 4.70
C THR A 77 2.25 1.26 6.05
N GLY A 78 3.14 1.48 7.02
CA GLY A 78 2.79 2.04 8.33
C GLY A 78 2.22 3.46 8.26
N VAL A 79 2.66 4.29 7.30
CA VAL A 79 2.07 5.62 7.06
C VAL A 79 0.70 5.51 6.38
N SER A 80 0.53 4.56 5.46
CA SER A 80 -0.71 4.36 4.72
C SER A 80 -1.87 3.89 5.62
N GLU A 81 -1.60 3.06 6.62
CA GLU A 81 -2.59 2.65 7.62
C GLU A 81 -3.11 3.86 8.42
N LYS A 82 -2.21 4.72 8.89
CA LYS A 82 -2.59 5.94 9.63
C LYS A 82 -3.40 6.92 8.78
N LEU A 83 -3.08 7.02 7.48
CA LEU A 83 -3.84 7.85 6.53
C LEU A 83 -5.27 7.34 6.31
N LYS A 84 -5.53 6.03 6.46
CA LYS A 84 -6.88 5.45 6.41
C LYS A 84 -7.68 5.81 7.67
N ASP A 85 -7.03 5.79 8.84
CA ASP A 85 -7.69 6.08 10.11
C ASP A 85 -8.16 7.54 10.22
N GLU A 86 -7.43 8.51 9.63
CA GLU A 86 -7.84 9.92 9.67
C GLU A 86 -9.14 10.22 8.88
N LYS A 87 -9.50 9.41 7.88
CA LYS A 87 -10.79 9.51 7.18
C LYS A 87 -11.92 8.72 7.86
N GLY A 88 -11.62 7.98 8.94
CA GLY A 88 -12.45 6.86 9.43
C GLY A 88 -13.16 7.04 10.78
N ASN A 89 -13.37 8.26 11.29
CA ASN A 89 -14.10 8.45 12.57
C ASN A 89 -15.64 8.51 12.44
N ALA A 90 -16.23 7.72 11.53
CA ALA A 90 -17.66 7.48 11.46
C ALA A 90 -17.94 5.97 11.48
N ARG A 91 -18.31 5.48 12.66
CA ARG A 91 -18.68 4.11 13.01
C ARG A 91 -19.50 3.37 11.92
N LYS A 92 -18.91 2.33 11.31
CA LYS A 92 -19.58 1.04 11.03
C LYS A 92 -18.59 -0.02 10.52
N PRO A 93 -18.57 -1.24 11.08
CA PRO A 93 -17.87 -2.36 10.46
C PRO A 93 -18.82 -2.97 9.42
N SER A 94 -18.72 -2.52 8.17
CA SER A 94 -19.41 -3.16 7.06
C SER A 94 -18.43 -3.47 5.95
N SER A 95 -18.23 -4.77 5.75
CA SER A 95 -17.80 -5.42 4.50
C SER A 95 -16.60 -4.81 3.77
N SER A 96 -15.48 -5.54 3.82
CA SER A 96 -14.54 -5.69 2.71
C SER A 96 -15.10 -5.28 1.34
N GLY A 97 -14.71 -4.11 0.82
CA GLY A 97 -15.31 -3.56 -0.40
C GLY A 97 -14.62 -2.30 -0.91
N ALA A 98 -13.42 -2.47 -1.46
CA ALA A 98 -12.98 -1.82 -2.70
C ALA A 98 -12.88 -0.27 -2.83
N MET A 99 -12.55 0.51 -1.78
CA MET A 99 -12.31 1.97 -1.97
C MET A 99 -11.17 2.61 -1.16
N ASP A 100 -10.31 1.85 -0.48
CA ASP A 100 -9.10 2.39 0.20
C ASP A 100 -7.95 1.37 0.15
N ASN A 101 -7.86 0.63 -0.96
CA ASN A 101 -6.77 -0.33 -1.18
C ASN A 101 -5.54 0.41 -1.71
N VAL A 102 -4.84 1.09 -0.80
CA VAL A 102 -3.45 1.50 -1.03
C VAL A 102 -2.62 0.23 -1.09
N ALA A 103 -2.18 -0.15 -2.29
CA ALA A 103 -1.22 -1.23 -2.50
C ALA A 103 0.13 -0.60 -2.86
N ILE A 104 1.15 -0.93 -2.08
CA ILE A 104 2.52 -0.43 -2.28
C ILE A 104 3.40 -1.65 -2.46
N THR A 105 4.10 -1.75 -3.58
CA THR A 105 5.01 -2.85 -3.89
C THR A 105 6.37 -2.28 -4.29
N ALA A 106 7.45 -2.87 -3.77
CA ALA A 106 8.80 -2.54 -4.20
C ALA A 106 9.24 -3.50 -5.31
N ASP A 107 9.89 -2.94 -6.32
CA ASP A 107 10.75 -3.68 -7.21
C ASP A 107 12.22 -3.40 -6.84
N GLU A 108 12.90 -4.43 -6.36
CA GLU A 108 14.31 -4.36 -5.98
C GLU A 108 15.24 -4.30 -7.20
N GLN A 109 14.85 -4.88 -8.33
CA GLN A 109 15.70 -4.93 -9.53
C GLN A 109 15.91 -3.53 -10.12
N THR A 110 14.84 -2.73 -10.17
CA THR A 110 14.86 -1.36 -10.69
C THR A 110 14.95 -0.28 -9.61
N ASN A 111 15.02 -0.68 -8.34
CA ASN A 111 14.91 0.21 -7.16
C ASN A 111 13.74 1.20 -7.29
N SER A 112 12.54 0.67 -7.55
CA SER A 112 11.33 1.45 -7.76
C SER A 112 10.18 1.03 -6.86
N LEU A 113 9.26 1.96 -6.63
CA LEU A 113 8.02 1.75 -5.89
C LEU A 113 6.84 1.82 -6.84
N VAL A 114 6.06 0.76 -6.90
CA VAL A 114 4.78 0.72 -7.60
C VAL A 114 3.70 0.99 -6.57
N ILE A 115 2.95 2.07 -6.76
CA ILE A 115 1.91 2.52 -5.82
C ILE A 115 0.58 2.53 -6.56
N THR A 116 -0.33 1.68 -6.12
CA THR A 116 -1.74 1.68 -6.53
C THR A 116 -2.58 2.30 -5.42
N ALA A 117 -3.06 3.51 -5.62
CA ALA A 117 -3.86 4.27 -4.66
C ALA A 117 -4.57 5.43 -5.34
N ASP A 118 -5.65 5.92 -4.73
CA ASP A 118 -6.39 7.10 -5.18
C ASP A 118 -5.47 8.32 -5.37
N GLN A 119 -5.78 9.16 -6.36
CA GLN A 119 -5.02 10.36 -6.70
C GLN A 119 -4.67 11.22 -5.48
N SER A 120 -5.63 11.46 -4.59
CA SER A 120 -5.42 12.27 -3.37
C SER A 120 -4.41 11.65 -2.38
N VAL A 121 -4.30 10.32 -2.33
CA VAL A 121 -3.35 9.60 -1.49
C VAL A 121 -1.98 9.53 -2.19
N GLN A 122 -1.96 9.35 -3.51
CA GLN A 122 -0.72 9.40 -4.29
C GLN A 122 0.03 10.72 -4.10
N GLU A 123 -0.65 11.87 -4.17
CA GLU A 123 -0.01 13.19 -4.01
C GLU A 123 0.66 13.35 -2.62
N LYS A 124 0.01 12.82 -1.58
CA LYS A 124 0.58 12.80 -0.22
C LYS A 124 1.79 11.89 -0.15
N LEU A 125 1.70 10.67 -0.69
CA LEU A 125 2.81 9.71 -0.70
C LEU A 125 3.99 10.24 -1.52
N ALA A 126 3.75 10.88 -2.66
CA ALA A 126 4.80 11.50 -3.48
C ALA A 126 5.61 12.54 -2.68
N THR A 127 4.92 13.36 -1.90
CA THR A 127 5.57 14.36 -1.03
C THR A 127 6.42 13.70 0.06
N VAL A 128 5.94 12.61 0.65
CA VAL A 128 6.68 11.84 1.67
C VAL A 128 7.90 11.17 1.06
N ILE A 129 7.75 10.53 -0.10
CA ILE A 129 8.85 9.88 -0.83
C ILE A 129 9.95 10.90 -1.15
N ALA A 130 9.59 12.08 -1.64
CA ALA A 130 10.56 13.15 -1.93
C ALA A 130 11.36 13.61 -0.69
N ARG A 131 10.78 13.51 0.51
CA ARG A 131 11.46 13.84 1.77
C ARG A 131 12.34 12.71 2.31
N LEU A 132 11.98 11.46 2.01
CA LEU A 132 12.73 10.28 2.45
C LEU A 132 13.88 9.93 1.49
N ASP A 133 13.72 10.21 0.20
CA ASP A 133 14.72 9.96 -0.83
C ASP A 133 15.76 11.08 -0.90
N ILE A 134 16.57 11.21 0.16
CA ILE A 134 17.67 12.18 0.26
C ILE A 134 19.03 11.49 0.37
N ARG A 135 20.09 12.20 -0.04
CA ARG A 135 21.46 11.74 0.12
C ARG A 135 21.84 11.68 1.60
N ARG A 136 22.32 10.52 2.06
CA ARG A 136 22.80 10.32 3.43
C ARG A 136 24.24 10.80 3.59
N ALA A 137 24.57 11.43 4.72
CA ALA A 137 25.94 11.77 5.06
C ALA A 137 26.71 10.50 5.46
N GLN A 138 27.92 10.35 4.94
CA GLN A 138 28.83 9.28 5.34
C GLN A 138 29.67 9.74 6.54
N VAL A 139 29.87 8.85 7.52
CA VAL A 139 30.67 9.12 8.72
C VAL A 139 31.99 8.35 8.60
N GLN A 140 33.11 9.06 8.72
CA GLN A 140 34.44 8.48 8.82
C GLN A 140 34.82 8.36 10.30
N VAL A 141 35.10 7.13 10.74
CA VAL A 141 35.52 6.85 12.12
C VAL A 141 36.99 6.44 12.08
N GLU A 142 37.84 7.24 12.72
CA GLU A 142 39.27 6.95 12.87
C GLU A 142 39.57 6.64 14.33
N ALA A 143 40.19 5.49 14.58
CA ALA A 143 40.62 5.09 15.90
C ALA A 143 42.11 4.74 15.84
N ILE A 144 42.88 5.29 16.78
CA ILE A 144 44.29 4.92 17.01
C ILE A 144 44.32 4.16 18.32
N ILE A 145 44.80 2.92 18.28
CA ILE A 145 44.96 2.07 19.47
C ILE A 145 46.45 2.00 19.77
N VAL A 146 46.84 2.44 20.98
CA VAL A 146 48.22 2.32 21.48
C VAL A 146 48.18 1.53 22.77
N GLU A 147 48.89 0.39 22.79
CA GLU A 147 49.08 -0.42 23.98
C GLU A 147 50.55 -0.37 24.40
N VAL A 148 50.78 -0.12 25.69
CA VAL A 148 52.11 -0.23 26.30
C VAL A 148 52.00 -1.20 27.47
N GLN A 149 52.66 -2.34 27.35
CA GLN A 149 52.83 -3.29 28.45
C GLN A 149 54.26 -3.18 28.98
N ASP A 150 54.40 -2.91 30.27
CA ASP A 150 55.66 -3.02 31.00
C ASP A 150 55.47 -4.05 32.12
N GLY A 151 56.32 -5.07 32.12
CA GLY A 151 56.22 -6.23 32.99
C GLY A 151 57.60 -6.61 33.49
N ASN A 152 57.95 -6.14 34.69
CA ASN A 152 59.23 -6.44 35.31
C ASN A 152 59.02 -7.37 36.51
N GLY A 153 59.33 -8.66 36.33
CA GLY A 153 59.25 -9.68 37.37
C GLY A 153 60.63 -10.20 37.73
N LEU A 154 61.06 -9.99 38.98
CA LEU A 154 62.30 -10.57 39.51
C LEU A 154 61.93 -11.71 40.49
N ASN A 155 62.17 -12.96 40.09
CA ASN A 155 61.99 -14.12 40.96
C ASN A 155 63.36 -14.63 41.45
N LEU A 156 63.58 -14.55 42.76
CA LEU A 156 64.77 -15.06 43.44
C LEU A 156 64.34 -16.17 44.40
N GLY A 157 64.91 -17.36 44.24
CA GLY A 157 64.69 -18.50 45.12
C GLY A 157 66.01 -19.20 45.42
N VAL A 158 66.19 -19.62 46.67
CA VAL A 158 67.29 -20.48 47.09
C VAL A 158 66.72 -21.81 47.54
N GLN A 159 67.11 -22.87 46.83
CA GLN A 159 66.76 -24.24 47.16
C GLN A 159 68.02 -24.98 47.58
N TRP A 160 67.97 -25.55 48.79
CA TRP A 160 69.01 -26.43 49.28
C TRP A 160 68.43 -27.84 49.38
N ALA A 161 69.13 -28.81 48.79
CA ALA A 161 68.76 -30.21 48.84
C ALA A 161 69.99 -31.02 49.29
N ASN A 162 69.79 -31.95 50.22
CA ASN A 162 70.82 -32.87 50.68
C ASN A 162 70.26 -34.30 50.58
N LYS A 163 70.97 -35.17 49.85
CA LYS A 163 70.56 -36.56 49.57
C LYS A 163 71.06 -37.57 50.60
N ASN A 164 71.93 -37.17 51.53
CA ASN A 164 72.50 -38.06 52.52
C ASN A 164 72.17 -37.56 53.92
N VAL A 165 70.92 -37.76 54.34
CA VAL A 165 70.60 -37.95 55.74
C VAL A 165 70.69 -39.46 55.95
N GLY A 166 71.87 -39.90 56.40
CA GLY A 166 72.11 -41.27 56.87
C GLY A 166 71.54 -41.47 58.25
#